data_AF-A0A9J7KJQ5-F1
#
_entry.id   AF-A0A9J7KJQ5-F1
#
_cell.length_a   1.000
_cell.length_b   1.000
_cell.length_c   1.000
_cell.angle_alpha   90.00
_cell.angle_beta   90.00
_cell.angle_gamma   90.00
#
_symmetry.space_group_name_H-M   'P 1'
#
loop_
_entity.id
_entity.type
_entity.pdbx_description
1 polymer ?
#
loop_
_entity_poly.entity_id
_entity_poly.type
_entity_poly.pdbx_seq_one_letter_code
_entity_poly.pdbx_strand_id
1 'polypeptide(L)'
;MSLKSCHPRRKFVFIKTHKTGSCTAVNIFQRYAISHHLSVLMPTGGNLLSWPFPPAEEDYVHTPDEQYDVLLSHMVYNKTWLRTKFPANTAYISILREPSSHLRSAINYYSLPELLKIESKNPVQTFLQDPWKYKDLSEAYFDFCNVTWDGTRNFLSFDLGYPTEGAEDKERARRYISELEADFTLVLLLEHLDESLVLLRRLMCWEVRDVLYDIEAKNNRTYPYKSYIPTAEELANLRRWKAVDYLLYDTFNASLWRKIAAQGPDFYEELHYFREVRKSVSKFCHTRKRRRSRHHQQPLIIKASKWSPQFAVDSMYCRGIQYTEIELGKYIRKRASAKDKEERKIMRVAENVLRIVHGLPTVKFQYDGRSKNGKMIVPRKANL
;
A
#
# COMPACT_ATOMS: atom_id res chain seq x y z
N MET A 1 -16.31 -9.99 -34.25
CA MET A 1 -15.20 -10.38 -33.35
C MET A 1 -15.79 -10.88 -32.06
N SER A 2 -15.58 -12.16 -31.73
CA SER A 2 -16.05 -12.78 -30.49
C SER A 2 -15.55 -11.99 -29.29
N LEU A 3 -16.46 -11.47 -28.46
CA LEU A 3 -16.14 -11.00 -27.11
C LEU A 3 -15.50 -12.18 -26.38
N LYS A 4 -14.17 -12.16 -26.22
CA LYS A 4 -13.49 -13.15 -25.36
C LYS A 4 -14.19 -13.12 -24.00
N SER A 5 -14.78 -14.23 -23.61
CA SER A 5 -15.35 -14.41 -22.27
C SER A 5 -14.27 -14.12 -21.23
N CYS A 6 -14.39 -12.99 -20.53
CA CYS A 6 -13.47 -12.55 -19.47
C CYS A 6 -14.12 -12.92 -18.14
N HIS A 7 -13.51 -13.83 -17.37
CA HIS A 7 -14.03 -14.22 -16.07
C HIS A 7 -13.36 -13.44 -14.94
N PRO A 8 -14.12 -12.83 -14.00
CA PRO A 8 -13.56 -12.08 -12.88
C PRO A 8 -12.52 -12.89 -12.11
N ARG A 9 -11.29 -12.36 -12.03
CA ARG A 9 -10.20 -12.96 -11.26
C ARG A 9 -10.47 -12.80 -9.77
N ARG A 10 -10.50 -13.92 -9.06
CA ARG A 10 -10.81 -13.99 -7.63
C ARG A 10 -9.57 -14.21 -6.75
N LYS A 11 -8.47 -14.68 -7.33
CA LYS A 11 -7.24 -14.99 -6.59
C LYS A 11 -6.17 -13.96 -6.87
N PHE A 12 -5.78 -13.20 -5.86
CA PHE A 12 -4.79 -12.13 -6.01
C PHE A 12 -4.08 -11.78 -4.71
N VAL A 13 -2.83 -11.37 -4.83
CA VAL A 13 -2.01 -10.91 -3.71
C VAL A 13 -1.70 -9.44 -3.95
N PHE A 14 -2.03 -8.59 -2.98
CA PHE A 14 -1.64 -7.19 -2.99
C PHE A 14 -0.47 -6.95 -2.03
N ILE A 15 0.73 -6.80 -2.58
CA ILE A 15 1.91 -6.42 -1.81
C ILE A 15 1.89 -4.93 -1.58
N LYS A 16 1.60 -4.54 -0.34
CA LYS A 16 1.58 -3.15 0.07
C LYS A 16 2.99 -2.62 0.23
N THR A 17 3.27 -1.54 -0.49
CA THR A 17 4.39 -0.66 -0.17
C THR A 17 3.95 0.45 0.78
N HIS A 18 4.88 0.93 1.59
CA HIS A 18 4.66 1.98 2.56
C HIS A 18 4.68 3.36 1.90
N LYS A 19 3.82 4.26 2.37
CA LYS A 19 3.75 5.68 1.96
C LYS A 19 3.38 5.95 0.50
N THR A 20 2.77 4.97 -0.15
CA THR A 20 2.35 4.98 -1.56
C THR A 20 0.84 5.11 -1.77
N GLY A 21 0.09 5.47 -0.73
CA GLY A 21 -1.38 5.50 -0.81
C GLY A 21 -2.03 4.11 -0.78
N SER A 22 -1.28 3.08 -0.38
CA SER A 22 -1.74 1.69 -0.33
C SER A 22 -3.00 1.47 0.52
N CYS A 23 -3.30 2.29 1.53
CA CYS A 23 -4.58 2.21 2.26
C CYS A 23 -5.81 2.45 1.37
N THR A 24 -5.71 3.32 0.36
CA THR A 24 -6.78 3.54 -0.62
C THR A 24 -6.96 2.31 -1.50
N ALA A 25 -5.86 1.74 -1.99
CA ALA A 25 -5.89 0.52 -2.80
C ALA A 25 -6.41 -0.70 -1.99
N VAL A 26 -5.99 -0.87 -0.73
CA VAL A 26 -6.50 -1.94 0.13
C VAL A 26 -8.00 -1.82 0.36
N ASN A 27 -8.56 -0.61 0.51
CA ASN A 27 -10.02 -0.47 0.62
C ASN A 27 -10.74 -1.05 -0.60
N ILE A 28 -10.26 -0.75 -1.81
CA ILE A 28 -10.79 -1.32 -3.06
C ILE A 28 -10.78 -2.86 -3.00
N PHE A 29 -9.62 -3.44 -2.66
CA PHE A 29 -9.45 -4.89 -2.61
C PHE A 29 -10.24 -5.59 -1.49
N GLN A 30 -10.35 -4.97 -0.32
CA GLN A 30 -11.15 -5.49 0.79
C GLN A 30 -12.64 -5.49 0.44
N ARG A 31 -13.14 -4.42 -0.21
CA ARG A 31 -14.53 -4.38 -0.68
C ARG A 31 -14.80 -5.52 -1.67
N TYR A 32 -13.89 -5.76 -2.62
CA TYR A 32 -14.01 -6.88 -3.56
C TYR A 32 -14.00 -8.24 -2.84
N ALA A 33 -13.07 -8.46 -1.91
CA ALA A 33 -13.02 -9.70 -1.13
C ALA A 33 -14.32 -9.94 -0.33
N ILE A 34 -14.89 -8.87 0.24
CA ILE A 34 -16.15 -8.92 0.98
C ILE A 34 -17.32 -9.27 0.06
N SER A 35 -17.50 -8.56 -1.05
CA SER A 35 -18.63 -8.75 -1.98
C SER A 35 -18.60 -10.09 -2.70
N HIS A 36 -17.40 -10.63 -2.93
CA HIS A 36 -17.22 -11.92 -3.61
C HIS A 36 -17.02 -13.09 -2.65
N HIS A 37 -17.12 -12.88 -1.33
CA HIS A 37 -17.01 -13.95 -0.35
C HIS A 37 -15.66 -14.70 -0.38
N LEU A 38 -14.55 -13.96 -0.60
CA LEU A 38 -13.21 -14.53 -0.74
C LEU A 38 -12.55 -14.84 0.61
N SER A 39 -11.75 -15.90 0.67
CA SER A 39 -10.90 -16.20 1.83
C SER A 39 -9.67 -15.29 1.84
N VAL A 40 -9.47 -14.54 2.92
CA VAL A 40 -8.34 -13.61 3.06
C VAL A 40 -7.34 -14.20 4.04
N LEU A 41 -6.07 -14.26 3.66
CA LEU A 41 -4.96 -14.57 4.57
C LEU A 41 -4.79 -13.40 5.53
N MET A 42 -5.17 -13.62 6.79
CA MET A 42 -5.23 -12.59 7.81
C MET A 42 -4.18 -12.85 8.90
N PRO A 43 -3.51 -11.81 9.42
CA PRO A 43 -2.61 -11.95 10.55
C PRO A 43 -3.37 -12.37 11.81
N THR A 44 -2.72 -13.05 12.75
CA THR A 44 -3.35 -13.37 14.04
C THR A 44 -3.60 -12.15 14.91
N GLY A 45 -2.77 -11.11 14.77
CA GLY A 45 -2.86 -9.86 15.55
C GLY A 45 -2.75 -8.62 14.68
N GLY A 46 -3.74 -7.73 14.75
CA GLY A 46 -3.71 -6.45 14.04
C GLY A 46 -3.84 -6.59 12.51
N ASN A 47 -3.02 -5.85 11.76
CA ASN A 47 -3.11 -5.75 10.29
C ASN A 47 -1.78 -6.01 9.56
N LEU A 48 -0.66 -6.09 10.29
CA LEU A 48 0.64 -6.44 9.72
C LEU A 48 0.77 -7.96 9.79
N LEU A 49 1.12 -8.58 8.66
CA LEU A 49 1.41 -10.01 8.61
C LEU A 49 2.83 -10.27 9.06
N SER A 50 3.80 -9.66 8.38
CA SER A 50 5.22 -9.96 8.60
C SER A 50 6.10 -8.92 7.92
N TRP A 51 6.46 -7.87 8.67
CA TRP A 51 7.35 -6.84 8.19
C TRP A 51 8.26 -6.41 9.35
N PRO A 52 9.59 -6.35 9.17
CA PRO A 52 10.34 -6.54 7.92
C PRO A 52 10.87 -7.98 7.71
N PHE A 53 10.38 -8.95 8.46
CA PHE A 53 10.80 -10.34 8.44
C PHE A 53 9.80 -11.24 7.70
N PRO A 54 10.19 -12.45 7.25
CA PRO A 54 9.25 -13.41 6.65
C PRO A 54 8.19 -13.88 7.67
N PRO A 55 6.96 -14.20 7.23
CA PRO A 55 5.92 -14.70 8.15
C PRO A 55 6.29 -16.06 8.75
N ALA A 56 6.09 -16.20 10.06
CA ALA A 56 6.10 -17.50 10.74
C ALA A 56 4.70 -18.14 10.71
N GLU A 57 4.60 -19.45 10.92
CA GLU A 57 3.31 -20.18 10.88
C GLU A 57 2.31 -19.60 11.88
N GLU A 58 2.75 -19.20 13.08
CA GLU A 58 1.89 -18.63 14.10
C GLU A 58 1.44 -17.18 13.84
N ASP A 59 1.93 -16.51 12.79
CA ASP A 59 1.64 -15.10 12.52
C ASP A 59 0.32 -14.89 11.75
N TYR A 60 -0.32 -15.96 11.23
CA TYR A 60 -1.57 -15.87 10.46
C TYR A 60 -2.62 -16.91 10.84
N VAL A 61 -3.84 -16.66 10.36
CA VAL A 61 -5.01 -17.53 10.58
C VAL A 61 -5.00 -18.62 9.52
N HIS A 62 -4.81 -19.87 9.94
CA HIS A 62 -4.81 -21.07 9.10
C HIS A 62 -6.20 -21.40 8.52
N THR A 63 -6.21 -21.90 7.29
CA THR A 63 -7.37 -22.60 6.70
C THR A 63 -7.10 -24.10 6.68
N PRO A 64 -8.13 -24.98 6.64
CA PRO A 64 -7.91 -26.42 6.64
C PRO A 64 -6.98 -26.95 5.53
N ASP A 65 -6.94 -26.27 4.39
CA ASP A 65 -6.17 -26.63 3.20
C ASP A 65 -4.95 -25.73 2.95
N GLU A 66 -4.66 -24.77 3.84
CA GLU A 66 -3.58 -23.78 3.69
C GLU A 66 -3.60 -23.01 2.35
N GLN A 67 -4.80 -22.83 1.78
CA GLN A 67 -5.01 -22.05 0.55
C GLN A 67 -5.91 -20.84 0.79
N TYR A 68 -5.53 -19.72 0.20
CA TYR A 68 -6.23 -18.45 0.34
C TYR A 68 -6.55 -17.85 -1.04
N ASP A 69 -7.65 -17.10 -1.12
CA ASP A 69 -7.96 -16.33 -2.33
C ASP A 69 -7.17 -15.03 -2.37
N VAL A 70 -7.01 -14.35 -1.23
CA VAL A 70 -6.46 -12.99 -1.19
C VAL A 70 -5.47 -12.76 -0.05
N LEU A 71 -4.38 -12.02 -0.31
CA LEU A 71 -3.55 -11.40 0.72
C LEU A 71 -3.54 -9.88 0.58
N LEU A 72 -3.84 -9.16 1.67
CA LEU A 72 -3.91 -7.70 1.71
C LEU A 72 -3.11 -7.07 2.86
N SER A 73 -2.48 -7.87 3.72
CA SER A 73 -1.73 -7.38 4.88
C SER A 73 -0.31 -6.98 4.52
N HIS A 74 0.29 -6.09 5.32
CA HIS A 74 1.69 -5.70 5.13
C HIS A 74 2.61 -6.90 5.33
N MET A 75 3.42 -7.20 4.32
CA MET A 75 4.56 -8.10 4.39
C MET A 75 5.69 -7.61 3.48
N VAL A 76 6.91 -8.11 3.71
CA VAL A 76 7.96 -8.04 2.68
C VAL A 76 7.67 -9.10 1.61
N TYR A 77 7.69 -8.73 0.33
CA TYR A 77 7.43 -9.68 -0.76
C TYR A 77 8.37 -10.88 -0.70
N ASN A 78 7.78 -12.08 -0.72
CA ASN A 78 8.51 -13.33 -0.80
C ASN A 78 7.72 -14.30 -1.69
N LYS A 79 8.11 -14.38 -2.96
CA LYS A 79 7.43 -15.22 -3.96
C LYS A 79 7.40 -16.69 -3.55
N THR A 80 8.51 -17.21 -3.05
CA THR A 80 8.65 -18.61 -2.67
C THR A 80 7.64 -18.99 -1.59
N TRP A 81 7.52 -18.17 -0.54
CA TRP A 81 6.52 -18.38 0.50
C TRP A 81 5.09 -18.18 -0.03
N LEU A 82 4.84 -17.16 -0.86
CA LEU A 82 3.51 -16.93 -1.42
C LEU A 82 3.02 -18.11 -2.27
N ARG A 83 3.92 -18.79 -3.00
CA ARG A 83 3.57 -19.98 -3.79
C ARG A 83 3.17 -21.20 -2.96
N THR A 84 3.47 -21.23 -1.66
CA THR A 84 2.99 -22.31 -0.80
C THR A 84 1.56 -22.06 -0.32
N LYS A 85 1.08 -20.82 -0.37
CA LYS A 85 -0.24 -20.40 0.15
C LYS A 85 -1.26 -20.02 -0.92
N PHE A 86 -0.76 -19.75 -2.14
CA PHE A 86 -1.56 -19.29 -3.28
C PHE A 86 -1.23 -20.10 -4.53
N PRO A 87 -2.22 -20.39 -5.40
CA PRO A 87 -1.99 -21.15 -6.62
C PRO A 87 -1.17 -20.38 -7.66
N ALA A 88 -0.59 -21.09 -8.62
CA ALA A 88 0.31 -20.53 -9.63
C ALA A 88 -0.33 -19.45 -10.52
N ASN A 89 -1.67 -19.45 -10.69
CA ASN A 89 -2.39 -18.48 -11.51
C ASN A 89 -2.82 -17.20 -10.75
N THR A 90 -2.34 -17.01 -9.53
CA THR A 90 -2.63 -15.84 -8.68
C THR A 90 -2.11 -14.55 -9.30
N ALA A 91 -2.94 -13.51 -9.32
CA ALA A 91 -2.51 -12.19 -9.78
C ALA A 91 -1.72 -11.46 -8.68
N TYR A 92 -0.46 -11.12 -8.93
CA TYR A 92 0.33 -10.28 -8.03
C TYR A 92 0.16 -8.80 -8.39
N ILE A 93 -0.21 -8.00 -7.41
CA ILE A 93 -0.47 -6.57 -7.55
C ILE A 93 0.36 -5.82 -6.51
N SER A 94 0.91 -4.67 -6.87
CA SER A 94 1.50 -3.72 -5.90
C SER A 94 1.13 -2.29 -6.27
N ILE A 95 1.64 -1.33 -5.52
CA ILE A 95 1.52 0.10 -5.81
C ILE A 95 2.87 0.76 -5.53
N LEU A 96 3.26 1.73 -6.34
CA LEU A 96 4.43 2.57 -6.12
C LEU A 96 4.02 4.04 -6.13
N ARG A 97 5.00 4.87 -5.77
CA ARG A 97 4.89 6.33 -5.73
C ARG A 97 6.19 6.92 -6.24
N GLU A 98 6.12 8.07 -6.90
CA GLU A 98 7.29 8.79 -7.39
C GLU A 98 8.29 8.99 -6.24
N PRO A 99 9.58 8.56 -6.39
CA PRO A 99 10.51 8.46 -5.26
C PRO A 99 10.77 9.76 -4.48
N SER A 100 10.73 10.92 -5.13
CA SER A 100 10.88 12.21 -4.45
C SER A 100 9.70 12.51 -3.54
N SER A 101 8.47 12.36 -4.03
CA SER A 101 7.26 12.53 -3.24
C SER A 101 7.10 11.45 -2.16
N HIS A 102 7.57 10.24 -2.43
CA HIS A 102 7.65 9.14 -1.47
C HIS A 102 8.60 9.48 -0.31
N LEU A 103 9.82 9.93 -0.59
CA LEU A 103 10.81 10.34 0.42
C LEU A 103 10.23 11.40 1.36
N ARG A 104 9.59 12.45 0.83
CA ARG A 104 8.94 13.50 1.65
C ARG A 104 7.93 12.92 2.63
N SER A 105 7.16 11.92 2.18
CA SER A 105 6.16 11.26 3.02
C SER A 105 6.78 10.34 4.07
N ALA A 106 7.87 9.65 3.72
CA ALA A 106 8.64 8.80 4.64
C ALA A 106 9.32 9.63 5.74
N ILE A 107 10.02 10.70 5.36
CA ILE A 107 10.69 11.63 6.31
C ILE A 107 9.71 12.11 7.38
N ASN A 108 8.53 12.59 6.96
CA ASN A 108 7.52 13.06 7.91
C ASN A 108 6.96 11.95 8.81
N TYR A 109 6.66 10.79 8.23
CA TYR A 109 5.92 9.74 8.92
C TYR A 109 6.77 8.98 9.94
N TYR A 110 8.01 8.65 9.60
CA TYR A 110 8.87 7.78 10.41
C TYR A 110 9.79 8.52 11.37
N SER A 111 9.64 9.84 11.55
CA SER A 111 10.56 10.64 12.37
C SER A 111 12.02 10.50 11.91
N LEU A 112 12.21 10.50 10.59
CA LEU A 112 13.55 10.45 10.03
C LEU A 112 14.37 11.70 10.36
N PRO A 113 13.83 12.93 10.48
CA PRO A 113 14.63 14.07 10.91
C PRO A 113 15.31 13.84 12.27
N GLU A 114 14.59 13.23 13.22
CA GLU A 114 15.11 12.89 14.54
C GLU A 114 16.18 11.78 14.45
N LEU A 115 15.94 10.75 13.64
CA LEU A 115 16.90 9.67 13.38
C LEU A 115 18.21 10.19 12.73
N LEU A 116 18.06 11.06 11.73
CA LEU A 116 19.15 11.64 10.94
C LEU A 116 19.84 12.83 11.66
N LYS A 117 19.34 13.23 12.83
CA LYS A 117 19.81 14.40 13.60
C LYS A 117 19.79 15.69 12.77
N ILE A 118 18.73 15.88 11.97
CA ILE A 118 18.54 17.06 11.13
C ILE A 118 17.69 18.10 11.87
N GLU A 119 18.34 19.17 12.32
CA GLU A 119 17.69 20.32 12.93
C GLU A 119 17.47 21.42 11.87
N SER A 120 16.34 21.33 11.15
CA SER A 120 15.99 22.29 10.09
C SER A 120 14.48 22.43 9.93
N LYS A 121 14.03 23.61 9.48
CA LYS A 121 12.63 23.85 9.09
C LYS A 121 12.21 22.96 7.92
N ASN A 122 13.15 22.63 7.04
CA ASN A 122 12.94 21.74 5.91
C ASN A 122 14.00 20.62 5.93
N PRO A 123 13.74 19.52 6.67
CA PRO A 123 14.68 18.41 6.74
C PRO A 123 14.84 17.70 5.39
N VAL A 124 13.84 17.78 4.49
CA VAL A 124 13.97 17.22 3.14
C VAL A 124 15.02 17.98 2.35
N GLN A 125 14.92 19.31 2.29
CA GLN A 125 15.91 20.15 1.61
C GLN A 125 17.32 19.90 2.17
N THR A 126 17.46 19.89 3.50
CA THR A 126 18.75 19.68 4.17
C THR A 126 19.35 18.32 3.82
N PHE A 127 18.53 17.27 3.83
CA PHE A 127 18.96 15.93 3.43
C PHE A 127 19.39 15.87 1.94
N LEU A 128 18.67 16.55 1.05
CA LEU A 128 18.92 16.49 -0.40
C LEU A 128 20.19 17.23 -0.85
N GLN A 129 20.71 18.15 -0.04
CA GLN A 129 21.98 18.83 -0.32
C GLN A 129 23.16 17.83 -0.35
N ASP A 130 23.20 16.90 0.60
CA ASP A 130 24.19 15.83 0.65
C ASP A 130 23.64 14.60 1.41
N PRO A 131 22.91 13.71 0.72
CA PRO A 131 22.34 12.51 1.33
C PRO A 131 23.38 11.57 1.97
N TRP A 132 24.60 11.52 1.40
CA TRP A 132 25.64 10.58 1.82
C TRP A 132 26.16 10.88 3.22
N LYS A 133 26.14 12.15 3.65
CA LYS A 133 26.45 12.56 5.02
C LYS A 133 25.63 11.82 6.07
N TYR A 134 24.44 11.34 5.71
CA TYR A 134 23.50 10.72 6.63
C TYR A 134 23.44 9.19 6.54
N LYS A 135 24.27 8.56 5.69
CA LYS A 135 24.20 7.11 5.42
C LYS A 135 24.14 6.27 6.70
N ASP A 136 25.14 6.44 7.56
CA ASP A 136 25.26 5.66 8.79
C ASP A 136 24.16 5.96 9.82
N LEU A 137 23.51 7.14 9.73
CA LEU A 137 22.38 7.51 10.60
C LEU A 137 21.04 7.04 10.04
N SER A 138 20.92 6.90 8.72
CA SER A 138 19.67 6.51 8.06
C SER A 138 19.35 5.02 8.15
N GLU A 139 20.36 4.19 8.38
CA GLU A 139 20.24 2.75 8.57
C GLU A 139 19.72 2.43 9.98
N ALA A 140 18.45 2.04 10.06
CA ALA A 140 17.82 1.58 11.29
C ALA A 140 17.89 0.06 11.38
N TYR A 141 18.76 -0.43 12.28
CA TYR A 141 18.91 -1.85 12.56
C TYR A 141 17.83 -2.35 13.52
N PHE A 142 17.16 -3.45 13.15
CA PHE A 142 16.13 -4.11 13.95
C PHE A 142 16.66 -5.40 14.57
N ASP A 143 17.27 -5.28 15.76
CA ASP A 143 17.88 -6.36 16.53
C ASP A 143 17.03 -7.64 16.62
N PHE A 144 15.71 -7.50 16.84
CA PHE A 144 14.81 -8.63 17.05
C PHE A 144 14.68 -9.56 15.83
N CYS A 145 15.13 -9.13 14.65
CA CYS A 145 15.09 -9.93 13.43
C CYS A 145 16.36 -9.85 12.57
N ASN A 146 17.42 -9.17 13.03
CA ASN A 146 18.67 -8.99 12.30
C ASN A 146 18.45 -8.43 10.88
N VAL A 147 17.69 -7.35 10.78
CA VAL A 147 17.37 -6.69 9.50
C VAL A 147 17.67 -5.20 9.62
N THR A 148 18.38 -4.67 8.63
CA THR A 148 18.57 -3.23 8.47
C THR A 148 17.52 -2.67 7.52
N TRP A 149 16.90 -1.56 7.92
CA TRP A 149 15.96 -0.81 7.10
C TRP A 149 16.42 0.63 6.95
N ASP A 150 16.40 1.14 5.72
CA ASP A 150 16.68 2.55 5.44
C ASP A 150 15.46 3.22 4.77
N GLY A 151 14.77 4.05 5.55
CA GLY A 151 13.59 4.79 5.10
C GLY A 151 13.87 5.90 4.08
N THR A 152 15.13 6.26 3.86
CA THR A 152 15.56 7.28 2.92
C THR A 152 16.01 6.69 1.58
N ARG A 153 16.46 5.42 1.55
CA ARG A 153 17.23 4.86 0.43
C ARG A 153 16.45 3.93 -0.50
N ASN A 154 16.27 2.65 -0.18
CA ASN A 154 15.62 1.66 -1.06
C ASN A 154 14.25 1.17 -0.53
N PHE A 155 13.55 1.99 0.25
CA PHE A 155 12.36 1.57 0.98
C PHE A 155 11.24 0.97 0.10
N LEU A 156 11.00 1.50 -1.12
CA LEU A 156 9.99 0.90 -2.00
C LEU A 156 10.40 -0.51 -2.44
N SER A 157 11.66 -0.66 -2.83
CA SER A 157 12.23 -1.93 -3.26
C SER A 157 12.35 -2.93 -2.10
N PHE A 158 12.58 -2.44 -0.88
CA PHE A 158 12.61 -3.22 0.35
C PHE A 158 11.27 -3.88 0.64
N ASP A 159 10.16 -3.13 0.52
CA ASP A 159 8.81 -3.71 0.64
C ASP A 159 8.58 -4.83 -0.40
N LEU A 160 9.21 -4.71 -1.58
CA LEU A 160 9.19 -5.70 -2.65
C LEU A 160 10.30 -6.76 -2.55
N GLY A 161 10.96 -6.90 -1.40
CA GLY A 161 11.90 -7.99 -1.11
C GLY A 161 13.36 -7.73 -1.51
N TYR A 162 13.71 -6.53 -1.97
CA TYR A 162 15.09 -6.17 -2.26
C TYR A 162 15.82 -5.62 -1.01
N PRO A 163 16.88 -6.28 -0.51
CA PRO A 163 17.50 -5.95 0.77
C PRO A 163 18.23 -4.60 0.77
N THR A 164 18.32 -3.94 1.94
CA THR A 164 19.00 -2.64 2.10
C THR A 164 20.49 -2.73 1.82
N GLU A 165 21.14 -3.83 2.15
CA GLU A 165 22.55 -4.11 1.88
C GLU A 165 22.86 -4.12 0.37
N GLY A 166 21.85 -4.41 -0.46
CA GLY A 166 21.95 -4.40 -1.92
C GLY A 166 21.75 -3.02 -2.57
N ALA A 167 21.50 -1.96 -1.79
CA ALA A 167 21.07 -0.67 -2.33
C ALA A 167 22.09 0.03 -3.26
N GLU A 168 23.36 -0.37 -3.23
CA GLU A 168 24.42 0.12 -4.13
C GLU A 168 24.64 -0.77 -5.37
N ASP A 169 24.16 -2.03 -5.34
CA ASP A 169 24.34 -2.98 -6.44
C ASP A 169 23.24 -2.82 -7.50
N LYS A 170 23.50 -1.93 -8.46
CA LYS A 170 22.56 -1.63 -9.55
C LYS A 170 22.34 -2.82 -10.49
N GLU A 171 23.32 -3.68 -10.71
CA GLU A 171 23.16 -4.82 -11.63
C GLU A 171 22.28 -5.90 -11.02
N ARG A 172 22.48 -6.21 -9.72
CA ARG A 172 21.57 -7.08 -8.98
C ARG A 172 20.16 -6.49 -8.92
N ALA A 173 20.04 -5.19 -8.67
CA ALA A 173 18.75 -4.52 -8.69
C ALA A 173 18.04 -4.63 -10.04
N ARG A 174 18.74 -4.42 -11.17
CA ARG A 174 18.16 -4.59 -12.51
C ARG A 174 17.60 -5.99 -12.72
N ARG A 175 18.39 -7.03 -12.41
CA ARG A 175 17.94 -8.44 -12.54
C ARG A 175 16.69 -8.70 -11.71
N TYR A 176 16.72 -8.31 -10.44
CA TYR A 176 15.59 -8.51 -9.54
C TYR A 176 14.33 -7.75 -9.98
N ILE A 177 14.48 -6.50 -10.45
CA ILE A 177 13.35 -5.70 -10.95
C ILE A 177 12.75 -6.31 -12.23
N SER A 178 13.57 -6.90 -13.11
CA SER A 178 13.06 -7.65 -14.26
C SER A 178 12.26 -8.89 -13.84
N GLU A 179 12.68 -9.60 -12.78
CA GLU A 179 11.88 -10.69 -12.20
C GLU A 179 10.55 -10.18 -11.64
N LEU A 180 10.55 -9.04 -10.93
CA LEU A 180 9.32 -8.41 -10.46
C LEU A 180 8.39 -8.02 -11.62
N GLU A 181 8.92 -7.49 -12.72
CA GLU A 181 8.08 -7.13 -13.90
C GLU A 181 7.42 -8.37 -14.52
N ALA A 182 8.11 -9.52 -14.52
CA ALA A 182 7.55 -10.79 -14.97
C ALA A 182 6.49 -11.35 -14.02
N ASP A 183 6.66 -11.14 -12.72
CA ASP A 183 5.81 -11.72 -11.67
C ASP A 183 4.53 -10.94 -11.41
N PHE A 184 4.63 -9.61 -11.43
CA PHE A 184 3.50 -8.74 -11.12
C PHE A 184 2.58 -8.59 -12.33
N THR A 185 1.32 -8.95 -12.13
CA THR A 185 0.25 -8.68 -13.11
C THR A 185 0.17 -7.17 -13.38
N LEU A 186 0.20 -6.37 -12.31
CA LEU A 186 0.21 -4.92 -12.39
C LEU A 186 0.82 -4.29 -11.13
N VAL A 187 1.69 -3.30 -11.32
CA VAL A 187 2.10 -2.37 -10.26
C VAL A 187 1.42 -1.03 -10.53
N LEU A 188 0.51 -0.63 -9.63
CA LEU A 188 -0.20 0.64 -9.72
C LEU A 188 0.78 1.80 -9.45
N LEU A 189 0.56 2.97 -10.04
CA LEU A 189 1.29 4.18 -9.68
C LEU A 189 0.36 5.18 -9.02
N LEU A 190 0.74 5.72 -7.86
CA LEU A 190 -0.09 6.66 -7.12
C LEU A 190 -0.41 7.93 -7.93
N GLU A 191 0.55 8.41 -8.72
CA GLU A 191 0.41 9.59 -9.58
C GLU A 191 -0.52 9.34 -10.78
N HIS A 192 -0.73 8.08 -11.13
CA HIS A 192 -1.56 7.61 -12.24
C HIS A 192 -2.61 6.61 -11.74
N LEU A 193 -3.18 6.87 -10.56
CA LEU A 193 -4.03 5.90 -9.87
C LEU A 193 -5.32 5.60 -10.67
N ASP A 194 -5.94 6.61 -11.28
CA ASP A 194 -7.14 6.41 -12.10
C ASP A 194 -6.81 5.49 -13.30
N GLU A 195 -5.74 5.79 -14.03
CA GLU A 195 -5.24 4.98 -15.15
C GLU A 195 -4.92 3.54 -14.70
N SER A 196 -4.21 3.42 -13.58
CA SER A 196 -3.83 2.13 -13.00
C SER A 196 -5.05 1.29 -12.63
N LEU A 197 -6.11 1.90 -12.07
CA LEU A 197 -7.32 1.20 -11.66
C LEU A 197 -8.21 0.80 -12.85
N VAL A 198 -8.25 1.59 -13.92
CA VAL A 198 -8.93 1.19 -15.16
C VAL A 198 -8.20 0.01 -15.82
N LEU A 199 -6.87 0.05 -15.86
CA LEU A 199 -6.08 -1.08 -16.36
C LEU A 199 -6.28 -2.32 -15.48
N LEU A 200 -6.23 -2.17 -14.16
CA LEU A 200 -6.49 -3.25 -13.20
C LEU A 200 -7.86 -3.88 -13.47
N ARG A 201 -8.90 -3.08 -13.67
CA ARG A 201 -10.25 -3.55 -13.97
C ARG A 201 -10.26 -4.46 -15.19
N ARG A 202 -9.64 -4.03 -16.30
CA ARG A 202 -9.54 -4.80 -17.55
C ARG A 202 -8.76 -6.11 -17.32
N LEU A 203 -7.59 -6.05 -16.69
CA LEU A 203 -6.73 -7.22 -16.44
C LEU A 203 -7.36 -8.24 -15.48
N MET A 204 -8.20 -7.79 -14.56
CA MET A 204 -8.87 -8.65 -13.57
C MET A 204 -10.28 -9.06 -13.99
N CYS A 205 -10.78 -8.59 -15.14
CA CYS A 205 -12.17 -8.75 -15.57
C CYS A 205 -13.16 -8.28 -14.48
N TRP A 206 -12.84 -7.20 -13.76
CA TRP A 206 -13.72 -6.65 -12.71
C TRP A 206 -14.73 -5.66 -13.28
N GLU A 207 -15.76 -5.34 -12.51
CA GLU A 207 -16.70 -4.28 -12.87
C GLU A 207 -16.16 -2.91 -12.46
N VAL A 208 -16.68 -1.84 -13.08
CA VAL A 208 -16.29 -0.47 -12.71
C VAL A 208 -16.54 -0.21 -11.23
N ARG A 209 -17.68 -0.68 -10.69
CA ARG A 209 -18.03 -0.55 -9.27
C ARG A 209 -16.99 -1.16 -8.31
N ASP A 210 -16.27 -2.18 -8.75
CA ASP A 210 -15.31 -2.89 -7.90
C ASP A 210 -14.07 -2.04 -7.62
N VAL A 211 -13.68 -1.21 -8.60
CA VAL A 211 -12.45 -0.39 -8.56
C VAL A 211 -12.68 1.08 -8.19
N LEU A 212 -13.94 1.51 -7.97
CA LEU A 212 -14.23 2.87 -7.51
C LEU A 212 -13.70 3.12 -6.09
N TYR A 213 -13.16 4.32 -5.88
CA TYR A 213 -12.64 4.76 -4.59
C TYR A 213 -13.08 6.19 -4.28
N ASP A 214 -12.93 6.59 -3.01
CA ASP A 214 -13.30 7.94 -2.57
C ASP A 214 -12.30 8.98 -3.11
N ILE A 215 -12.79 10.12 -3.61
CA ILE A 215 -11.94 11.25 -4.00
C ILE A 215 -11.26 11.86 -2.77
N GLU A 216 -11.95 11.86 -1.63
CA GLU A 216 -11.38 12.37 -0.38
C GLU A 216 -10.39 11.37 0.22
N ALA A 217 -9.10 11.64 0.03
CA ALA A 217 -8.04 10.81 0.57
C ALA A 217 -8.02 10.88 2.11
N LYS A 218 -8.33 9.76 2.76
CA LYS A 218 -8.46 9.65 4.23
C LYS A 218 -7.17 9.88 5.00
N ASN A 219 -6.02 9.57 4.40
CA ASN A 219 -4.70 9.65 5.04
C ASN A 219 -3.82 10.76 4.44
N ASN A 220 -4.43 11.83 3.92
CA ASN A 220 -3.72 12.93 3.28
C ASN A 220 -3.28 14.00 4.30
N ARG A 221 -2.19 13.73 5.04
CA ARG A 221 -1.67 14.64 6.07
C ARG A 221 -1.00 15.87 5.48
N THR A 222 -1.13 17.01 6.14
CA THR A 222 -0.39 18.24 5.82
C THR A 222 0.83 18.34 6.73
N TYR A 223 1.98 18.74 6.18
CA TYR A 223 3.22 18.97 6.90
C TYR A 223 4.06 20.02 6.14
N PRO A 224 4.96 20.77 6.82
CA PRO A 224 5.53 22.03 6.29
C PRO A 224 6.22 21.91 4.92
N TYR A 225 6.88 20.79 4.67
CA TYR A 225 7.66 20.53 3.46
C TYR A 225 6.95 19.59 2.46
N LYS A 226 5.64 19.38 2.60
CA LYS A 226 4.88 18.48 1.71
C LYS A 226 4.94 18.89 0.25
N SER A 227 4.79 20.20 0.01
CA SER A 227 4.81 20.82 -1.32
C SER A 227 6.19 21.36 -1.71
N TYR A 228 7.24 20.97 -0.99
CA TYR A 228 8.60 21.37 -1.34
C TYR A 228 8.95 20.84 -2.75
N ILE A 229 9.48 21.73 -3.59
CA ILE A 229 9.95 21.45 -4.95
C ILE A 229 11.48 21.47 -4.90
N PRO A 230 12.16 20.31 -5.00
CA PRO A 230 13.61 20.28 -4.97
C PRO A 230 14.24 20.91 -6.20
N THR A 231 15.47 21.43 -6.05
CA THR A 231 16.26 21.93 -7.18
C THR A 231 16.72 20.79 -8.10
N ALA A 232 17.20 21.12 -9.30
CA ALA A 232 17.75 20.12 -10.22
C ALA A 232 18.93 19.33 -9.60
N GLU A 233 19.78 20.02 -8.84
CA GLU A 233 20.90 19.40 -8.12
C GLU A 233 20.42 18.47 -7.01
N GLU A 234 19.45 18.90 -6.20
CA GLU A 234 18.84 18.07 -5.15
C GLU A 234 18.16 16.82 -5.72
N LEU A 235 17.50 16.93 -6.88
CA LEU A 235 16.92 15.78 -7.59
C LEU A 235 18.00 14.84 -8.14
N ALA A 236 19.13 15.38 -8.62
CA ALA A 236 20.25 14.56 -9.09
C ALA A 236 20.90 13.79 -7.92
N ASN A 237 21.09 14.45 -6.78
CA ASN A 237 21.53 13.81 -5.55
C ASN A 237 20.57 12.70 -5.13
N LEU A 238 19.27 13.00 -5.13
CA LEU A 238 18.24 12.03 -4.77
C LEU A 238 18.23 10.81 -5.70
N ARG A 239 18.33 11.02 -7.02
CA ARG A 239 18.40 9.94 -8.00
C ARG A 239 19.61 9.03 -7.80
N ARG A 240 20.76 9.59 -7.39
CA ARG A 240 21.94 8.79 -7.06
C ARG A 240 21.79 8.04 -5.73
N TRP A 241 21.25 8.70 -4.70
CA TRP A 241 21.04 8.09 -3.38
C TRP A 241 20.00 6.96 -3.41
N LYS A 242 18.85 7.20 -4.02
CA LYS A 242 17.73 6.25 -4.17
C LYS A 242 17.76 5.50 -5.50
N ALA A 243 18.94 5.19 -6.02
CA ALA A 243 19.10 4.68 -7.39
C ALA A 243 18.23 3.44 -7.68
N VAL A 244 18.11 2.52 -6.73
CA VAL A 244 17.31 1.29 -6.87
C VAL A 244 15.81 1.60 -6.91
N ASP A 245 15.30 2.48 -6.04
CA ASP A 245 13.89 2.89 -6.04
C ASP A 245 13.52 3.70 -7.30
N TYR A 246 14.44 4.50 -7.84
CA TYR A 246 14.23 5.17 -9.13
C TYR A 246 14.21 4.19 -10.30
N LEU A 247 15.14 3.24 -10.33
CA LEU A 247 15.15 2.18 -11.33
C LEU A 247 13.84 1.38 -11.29
N LEU A 248 13.36 1.04 -10.09
CA LEU A 248 12.09 0.37 -9.87
C LEU A 248 10.92 1.20 -10.42
N TYR A 249 10.81 2.47 -10.02
CA TYR A 249 9.72 3.35 -10.45
C TYR A 249 9.73 3.58 -11.96
N ASP A 250 10.89 3.90 -12.54
CA ASP A 250 11.02 4.16 -13.99
C ASP A 250 10.61 2.91 -14.79
N THR A 251 10.99 1.72 -14.34
CA THR A 251 10.61 0.44 -14.98
C THR A 251 9.10 0.22 -14.95
N PHE A 252 8.47 0.35 -13.79
CA PHE A 252 7.02 0.11 -13.66
C PHE A 252 6.16 1.24 -14.25
N ASN A 253 6.68 2.46 -14.33
CA ASN A 253 6.06 3.53 -15.10
C ASN A 253 6.04 3.19 -16.59
N ALA A 254 7.18 2.79 -17.16
CA ALA A 254 7.23 2.34 -18.55
C ALA A 254 6.32 1.12 -18.78
N SER A 255 6.29 0.17 -17.84
CA SER A 255 5.43 -1.02 -17.91
C SER A 255 3.94 -0.66 -17.89
N LEU A 256 3.51 0.26 -17.02
CA LEU A 256 2.14 0.76 -16.95
C LEU A 256 1.68 1.31 -18.30
N TRP A 257 2.45 2.24 -18.87
CA TRP A 257 2.08 2.88 -20.14
C TRP A 257 2.12 1.91 -21.31
N ARG A 258 3.06 0.95 -21.33
CA ARG A 258 3.09 -0.13 -22.32
C ARG A 258 1.83 -0.99 -22.26
N LYS A 259 1.40 -1.37 -21.04
CA LYS A 259 0.16 -2.16 -20.83
C LYS A 259 -1.09 -1.37 -21.21
N ILE A 260 -1.14 -0.07 -20.93
CA ILE A 260 -2.23 0.83 -21.34
C ILE A 260 -2.30 0.96 -22.86
N ALA A 261 -1.18 1.20 -23.53
CA ALA A 261 -1.12 1.30 -25.00
C ALA A 261 -1.65 0.02 -25.68
N ALA A 262 -1.42 -1.15 -25.06
CA ALA A 262 -1.94 -2.43 -25.53
C ALA A 262 -3.46 -2.63 -25.34
N GLN A 263 -4.15 -1.77 -24.57
CA GLN A 263 -5.60 -1.88 -24.34
C GLN A 263 -6.45 -1.33 -25.50
N GLY A 264 -5.86 -0.55 -26.41
CA GLY A 264 -6.57 0.15 -27.48
C GLY A 264 -7.07 1.55 -27.09
N PRO A 265 -7.52 2.35 -28.07
CA PRO A 265 -7.85 3.77 -27.88
C PRO A 265 -9.07 3.99 -26.97
N ASP A 266 -9.97 3.00 -26.90
CA ASP A 266 -11.18 3.06 -26.08
C ASP A 266 -10.89 3.09 -24.56
N PHE A 267 -9.65 2.81 -24.15
CA PHE A 267 -9.18 2.95 -22.78
C PHE A 267 -9.38 4.36 -22.24
N TYR A 268 -9.10 5.39 -23.04
CA TYR A 268 -9.21 6.78 -22.59
C TYR A 268 -10.67 7.25 -22.48
N GLU A 269 -11.56 6.72 -23.31
CA GLU A 269 -13.01 6.91 -23.17
C GLU A 269 -13.51 6.25 -21.87
N GLU A 270 -13.02 5.05 -21.55
CA GLU A 270 -13.30 4.38 -20.29
C GLU A 270 -12.74 5.13 -19.09
N LEU A 271 -11.52 5.65 -19.18
CA LEU A 271 -10.91 6.46 -18.13
C LEU A 271 -11.73 7.71 -17.82
N HIS A 272 -12.21 8.40 -18.87
CA HIS A 272 -13.12 9.53 -18.71
C HIS A 272 -14.42 9.11 -18.01
N TYR A 273 -15.04 8.03 -18.48
CA TYR A 273 -16.23 7.46 -17.84
C TYR A 273 -16.00 7.11 -16.36
N PHE A 274 -14.89 6.43 -16.05
CA PHE A 274 -14.52 6.05 -14.69
C PHE A 274 -14.39 7.28 -13.77
N ARG A 275 -13.75 8.34 -14.24
CA ARG A 275 -13.59 9.60 -13.49
C ARG A 275 -14.93 10.25 -13.17
N GLU A 276 -15.85 10.30 -14.14
CA GLU A 276 -17.18 10.88 -13.94
C GLU A 276 -18.04 10.06 -12.98
N VAL A 277 -18.01 8.73 -13.09
CA VAL A 277 -18.70 7.84 -12.14
C VAL A 277 -18.10 7.99 -10.74
N ARG A 278 -16.77 7.95 -10.61
CA ARG A 278 -16.06 8.14 -9.33
C ARG A 278 -16.46 9.44 -8.63
N LYS A 279 -16.49 10.54 -9.38
CA LYS A 279 -16.92 11.86 -8.91
C LYS A 279 -18.36 11.86 -8.43
N SER A 280 -19.27 11.28 -9.22
CA SER A 280 -20.69 11.19 -8.88
C SER A 280 -20.92 10.36 -7.60
N VAL A 281 -20.26 9.20 -7.50
CA VAL A 281 -20.34 8.30 -6.36
C VAL A 281 -19.78 8.94 -5.09
N SER A 282 -18.56 9.50 -5.14
CA SER A 282 -17.95 10.17 -3.98
C SER A 282 -18.82 11.33 -3.49
N LYS A 283 -19.28 12.21 -4.40
CA LYS A 283 -20.19 13.31 -4.06
C LYS A 283 -21.47 12.83 -3.38
N PHE A 284 -22.10 11.77 -3.91
CA PHE A 284 -23.31 11.20 -3.33
C PHE A 284 -23.07 10.65 -1.92
N CYS A 285 -22.00 9.87 -1.72
CA CYS A 285 -21.68 9.28 -0.42
C CYS A 285 -21.35 10.35 0.65
N HIS A 286 -20.70 11.45 0.28
CA HIS A 286 -20.44 12.57 1.20
C HIS A 286 -21.68 13.42 1.48
N THR A 287 -22.54 13.66 0.49
CA THR A 287 -23.81 14.37 0.69
C THR A 287 -24.72 13.63 1.66
N ARG A 288 -24.79 12.30 1.54
CA ARG A 288 -25.55 11.44 2.45
C ARG A 288 -25.01 11.50 3.88
N LYS A 289 -23.68 11.46 4.06
CA LYS A 289 -23.02 11.56 5.37
C LYS A 289 -23.37 12.86 6.11
N ARG A 290 -23.41 14.00 5.40
CA ARG A 290 -23.71 15.31 5.99
C ARG A 290 -25.15 15.45 6.48
N ARG A 291 -26.12 14.83 5.81
CA ARG A 291 -27.54 15.06 6.08
C ARG A 291 -28.08 14.37 7.35
N ARG A 292 -27.33 13.45 8.00
CA ARG A 292 -27.70 12.69 9.23
C ARG A 292 -29.13 12.11 9.27
N SER A 293 -29.87 12.15 8.17
CA SER A 293 -31.28 11.81 8.13
C SER A 293 -31.46 10.31 7.98
N ARG A 294 -32.26 9.73 8.88
CA ARG A 294 -32.70 8.33 8.87
C ARG A 294 -33.68 8.03 7.72
N HIS A 295 -34.00 8.99 6.86
CA HIS A 295 -34.96 8.80 5.77
C HIS A 295 -34.30 8.19 4.53
N HIS A 296 -35.05 7.32 3.87
CA HIS A 296 -34.64 6.47 2.75
C HIS A 296 -34.31 7.31 1.51
N GLN A 297 -33.13 7.94 1.50
CA GLN A 297 -32.58 8.51 0.28
C GLN A 297 -32.45 7.38 -0.75
N GLN A 298 -33.15 7.55 -1.87
CA GLN A 298 -33.08 6.64 -3.01
C GLN A 298 -31.60 6.42 -3.41
N PRO A 299 -31.22 5.19 -3.79
CA PRO A 299 -29.86 4.92 -4.23
C PRO A 299 -29.54 5.73 -5.48
N LEU A 300 -28.27 6.13 -5.63
CA LEU A 300 -27.79 6.69 -6.88
C LEU A 300 -27.70 5.55 -7.90
N ILE A 301 -28.45 5.65 -9.00
CA ILE A 301 -28.40 4.67 -10.09
C ILE A 301 -27.38 5.12 -11.13
N ILE A 302 -26.32 4.32 -11.31
CA ILE A 302 -25.40 4.47 -12.42
C ILE A 302 -25.96 3.65 -13.58
N LYS A 303 -26.45 4.32 -14.63
CA LYS A 303 -27.04 3.67 -15.81
C LYS A 303 -26.01 2.80 -16.53
N ALA A 304 -26.48 1.77 -17.21
CA ALA A 304 -25.64 0.94 -18.05
C ALA A 304 -24.94 1.78 -19.13
N SER A 305 -23.70 1.43 -19.44
CA SER A 305 -22.88 2.03 -20.48
C SER A 305 -22.08 0.95 -21.21
N LYS A 306 -21.28 1.36 -22.20
CA LYS A 306 -20.31 0.49 -22.87
C LYS A 306 -19.34 -0.20 -21.89
N TRP A 307 -19.07 0.40 -20.73
CA TRP A 307 -18.02 -0.03 -19.78
C TRP A 307 -18.52 -0.65 -18.49
N SER A 308 -19.82 -0.52 -18.19
CA SER A 308 -20.37 -0.99 -16.93
C SER A 308 -21.83 -1.37 -17.11
N PRO A 309 -22.29 -2.50 -16.54
CA PRO A 309 -23.71 -2.72 -16.34
C PRO A 309 -24.28 -1.66 -15.39
N GLN A 310 -25.61 -1.55 -15.37
CA GLN A 310 -26.29 -0.69 -14.40
C GLN A 310 -26.04 -1.19 -12.98
N PHE A 311 -25.74 -0.28 -12.05
CA PHE A 311 -25.65 -0.61 -10.63
C PHE A 311 -26.17 0.51 -9.74
N ALA A 312 -26.65 0.11 -8.56
CA ALA A 312 -27.14 1.02 -7.53
C ALA A 312 -26.03 1.30 -6.50
N VAL A 313 -25.90 2.57 -6.12
CA VAL A 313 -25.03 3.07 -5.05
C VAL A 313 -25.90 3.39 -3.87
N ASP A 314 -25.95 2.45 -2.92
CA ASP A 314 -26.78 2.52 -1.73
C ASP A 314 -25.97 2.92 -0.48
N SER A 315 -26.62 2.86 0.68
CA SER A 315 -25.98 3.18 1.95
C SER A 315 -24.83 2.24 2.30
N MET A 316 -24.89 0.98 1.90
CA MET A 316 -23.88 -0.02 2.24
C MET A 316 -22.65 0.15 1.36
N TYR A 317 -22.85 0.40 0.07
CA TYR A 317 -21.79 0.73 -0.87
C TYR A 317 -21.03 1.99 -0.44
N CYS A 318 -21.75 3.05 -0.04
CA CYS A 318 -21.13 4.27 0.48
C CYS A 318 -20.35 4.03 1.78
N ARG A 319 -20.86 3.22 2.71
CA ARG A 319 -20.11 2.83 3.92
C ARG A 319 -18.82 2.11 3.55
N GLY A 320 -18.86 1.17 2.60
CA GLY A 320 -17.67 0.47 2.13
C GLY A 320 -16.60 1.40 1.58
N ILE A 321 -16.98 2.35 0.72
CA ILE A 321 -16.06 3.37 0.19
C ILE A 321 -15.49 4.25 1.30
N GLN A 322 -16.29 4.60 2.31
CA GLN A 322 -15.88 5.53 3.37
C GLN A 322 -15.14 4.87 4.54
N TYR A 323 -15.22 3.55 4.72
CA TYR A 323 -14.50 2.82 5.77
C TYR A 323 -12.99 2.81 5.58
N THR A 324 -12.25 2.91 6.67
CA THR A 324 -10.81 2.69 6.69
C THR A 324 -10.47 1.23 6.43
N GLU A 325 -9.23 0.96 6.04
CA GLU A 325 -8.68 -0.39 5.92
C GLU A 325 -8.87 -1.21 7.22
N ILE A 326 -8.75 -0.54 8.37
CA ILE A 326 -8.88 -1.18 9.69
C ILE A 326 -10.33 -1.62 9.93
N GLU A 327 -11.31 -0.80 9.57
CA GLU A 327 -12.74 -1.11 9.75
C GLU A 327 -13.18 -2.28 8.85
N LEU A 328 -12.78 -2.27 7.58
CA LEU A 328 -13.04 -3.38 6.67
C LEU A 328 -12.28 -4.65 7.07
N GLY A 329 -11.03 -4.52 7.54
CA GLY A 329 -10.25 -5.63 8.06
C GLY A 329 -10.90 -6.31 9.27
N LYS A 330 -11.49 -5.52 10.19
CA LYS A 330 -12.29 -6.05 11.31
C LYS A 330 -13.52 -6.84 10.83
N TYR A 331 -14.19 -6.36 9.78
CA TYR A 331 -15.32 -7.07 9.19
C TYR A 331 -14.89 -8.42 8.59
N ILE A 332 -13.81 -8.44 7.82
CA ILE A 332 -13.23 -9.67 7.24
C ILE A 332 -12.83 -10.65 8.35
N ARG A 333 -12.12 -10.17 9.39
CA ARG A 333 -11.70 -10.99 10.54
C ARG A 333 -12.90 -11.62 11.26
N LYS A 334 -13.95 -10.84 11.54
CA LYS A 334 -15.17 -11.33 12.19
C LYS A 334 -15.84 -12.43 11.36
N ARG A 335 -15.88 -12.26 10.05
CA ARG A 335 -16.46 -13.24 9.13
C ARG A 335 -15.68 -14.56 9.07
N ALA A 336 -14.37 -14.51 9.22
CA ALA A 336 -13.51 -15.68 9.33
C ALA A 336 -13.58 -16.36 10.71
N SER A 337 -14.44 -15.89 11.63
CA SER A 337 -14.51 -16.36 13.03
C SER A 337 -13.16 -16.29 13.76
N ALA A 338 -12.25 -15.42 13.29
CA ALA A 338 -10.91 -15.28 13.83
C ALA A 338 -10.88 -14.26 14.97
N LYS A 339 -10.19 -14.60 16.06
CA LYS A 339 -9.94 -13.65 17.16
C LYS A 339 -8.74 -12.74 16.81
N ASP A 340 -8.80 -11.49 17.23
CA ASP A 340 -7.65 -10.57 17.18
C ASP A 340 -6.82 -10.78 18.44
N LYS A 341 -5.64 -11.38 18.29
CA LYS A 341 -4.70 -11.64 19.39
C LYS A 341 -3.85 -10.39 19.62
N GLU A 342 -4.23 -9.56 20.59
CA GLU A 342 -3.56 -8.29 20.91
C GLU A 342 -2.07 -8.48 21.21
N GLU A 343 -1.71 -9.55 21.90
CA GLU A 343 -0.34 -9.94 22.24
C GLU A 343 0.52 -10.29 21.02
N ARG A 344 -0.11 -10.61 19.88
CA ARG A 344 0.56 -10.90 18.61
C ARG A 344 0.61 -9.71 17.65
N LYS A 345 0.21 -8.51 18.09
CA LYS A 345 0.31 -7.31 17.25
C LYS A 345 1.76 -6.92 17.05
N ILE A 346 2.23 -7.00 15.82
CA ILE A 346 3.58 -6.59 15.42
C ILE A 346 3.77 -5.08 15.65
N MET A 347 4.95 -4.73 16.16
CA MET A 347 5.39 -3.35 16.39
C MET A 347 5.49 -2.60 15.05
N ARG A 348 4.97 -1.38 14.96
CA ARG A 348 5.07 -0.62 13.71
C ARG A 348 6.50 -0.12 13.52
N VAL A 349 6.93 -0.02 12.25
CA VAL A 349 8.24 0.55 11.87
C VAL A 349 8.48 1.90 12.54
N ALA A 350 7.50 2.81 12.48
CA ALA A 350 7.62 4.14 13.09
C ALA A 350 7.82 4.09 14.62
N GLU A 351 7.24 3.09 15.29
CA GLU A 351 7.43 2.89 16.73
C GLU A 351 8.84 2.35 17.02
N ASN A 352 9.34 1.39 16.23
CA ASN A 352 10.72 0.89 16.36
C ASN A 352 11.78 1.95 16.00
N VAL A 353 11.54 2.79 15.00
CA VAL A 353 12.45 3.91 14.66
C VAL A 353 12.54 4.92 15.81
N LEU A 354 11.40 5.27 16.42
CA LEU A 354 11.41 6.14 17.60
C LEU A 354 12.17 5.50 18.77
N ARG A 355 12.10 4.17 18.94
CA ARG A 355 12.90 3.48 19.96
C ARG A 355 14.40 3.63 19.71
N ILE A 356 14.86 3.48 18.46
CA ILE A 356 16.26 3.72 18.07
C ILE A 356 16.68 5.16 18.39
N VAL A 357 15.85 6.15 18.03
CA VAL A 357 16.09 7.57 18.34
C VAL A 357 16.30 7.81 19.85
N HIS A 358 15.60 7.06 20.70
CA HIS A 358 15.69 7.15 22.16
C HIS A 358 16.67 6.15 22.80
N GLY A 359 17.52 5.47 22.01
CA GLY A 359 18.49 4.50 22.52
C GLY A 359 17.87 3.25 23.16
N LEU A 360 16.64 2.89 22.75
CA LEU A 360 15.92 1.72 23.25
C LEU A 360 16.00 0.56 22.24
N PRO A 361 16.05 -0.70 22.70
CA PRO A 361 16.09 -1.86 21.81
C PRO A 361 14.80 -1.98 21.00
N THR A 362 14.93 -2.41 19.75
CA THR A 362 13.77 -2.67 18.88
C THR A 362 13.08 -3.98 19.29
N VAL A 363 11.78 -4.11 19.00
CA VAL A 363 11.00 -5.27 19.44
C VAL A 363 10.05 -5.78 18.35
N LYS A 364 9.73 -7.09 18.38
CA LYS A 364 8.80 -7.74 17.45
C LYS A 364 7.36 -7.34 17.74
N PHE A 365 6.90 -7.46 19.00
CA PHE A 365 5.50 -7.24 19.36
C PHE A 365 5.29 -5.94 20.12
N GLN A 366 4.09 -5.37 20.02
CA GLN A 366 3.72 -4.15 20.74
C GLN A 366 3.75 -4.33 22.26
N TYR A 367 3.48 -5.55 22.75
CA TYR A 367 3.50 -5.86 24.17
C TYR A 367 4.90 -5.67 24.77
N ASP A 368 5.94 -6.13 24.07
CA ASP A 368 7.35 -6.03 24.48
C ASP A 368 7.84 -4.58 24.57
N GLY A 369 7.15 -3.65 23.90
CA GLY A 369 7.45 -2.22 23.92
C GLY A 369 6.77 -1.44 25.06
N ARG A 370 5.99 -2.11 25.93
CA ARG A 370 5.24 -1.49 27.03
C ARG A 370 6.00 -1.61 28.36
N SER A 371 5.86 -0.59 29.20
CA SER A 371 6.29 -0.60 30.60
C SER A 371 5.42 -1.55 31.43
N LYS A 372 5.85 -1.84 32.68
CA LYS A 372 5.06 -2.65 33.65
C LYS A 372 3.64 -2.13 33.87
N ASN A 373 3.41 -0.82 33.69
CA ASN A 373 2.09 -0.18 33.81
C ASN A 373 1.28 -0.19 32.50
N GLY A 374 1.70 -0.98 31.50
CA GLY A 374 1.01 -1.12 30.21
C GLY A 374 1.15 0.05 29.24
N LYS A 375 1.81 1.15 29.63
CA LYS A 375 2.08 2.30 28.75
C LYS A 375 3.29 2.01 27.87
N MET A 376 3.21 2.36 26.59
CA MET A 376 4.35 2.27 25.69
C MET A 376 5.49 3.17 26.19
N ILE A 377 6.71 2.63 26.17
CA ILE A 377 7.90 3.29 26.72
C ILE A 377 8.26 4.55 25.92
N VAL A 378 7.90 4.58 24.62
CA VAL A 378 8.04 5.74 23.76
C VAL A 378 6.66 6.25 23.37
N PRO A 379 6.39 7.56 23.43
CA PRO A 379 5.12 8.09 22.98
C PRO A 379 4.86 7.71 21.52
N ARG A 380 3.67 7.17 21.26
CA ARG A 380 3.12 7.07 19.90
C ARG A 380 3.13 8.48 19.33
N LYS A 381 3.66 8.68 18.11
CA LYS A 381 3.29 9.87 17.34
C LYS A 381 1.77 9.93 17.34
N ALA A 382 1.20 10.97 17.95
CA ALA A 382 -0.23 11.07 18.20
C ALA A 382 -1.00 10.82 16.90
N ASN A 383 -1.80 9.75 16.90
CA ASN A 383 -2.68 9.27 15.83
C ASN A 383 -2.05 9.15 14.43
N LEU A 384 -1.88 7.90 13.98
CA LEU A 384 -1.59 7.48 12.61
C LEU A 384 -2.87 7.14 11.84
#